data_AF-A0A7S2L6B8-F1
#
_entry.id   AF-A0A7S2L6B8-F1
#
_cell.length_a   1.000
_cell.length_b   1.000
_cell.length_c   1.000
_cell.angle_alpha   90.00
_cell.angle_beta   90.00
_cell.angle_gamma   90.00
#
_symmetry.space_group_name_H-M   'P 1'
#
loop_
_entity.id
_entity.type
_entity.pdbx_description
1 polymer ?
#
loop_
_entity_poly.entity_id
_entity_poly.type
_entity_poly.pdbx_seq_one_letter_code
_entity_poly.pdbx_strand_id
1 'polypeptide(L)'
;RRVQEALPTMDKRPLSNIVWALGALNKNAALFAALHLELIEATSKMCPAFSARQAANILWAVARLRDVAPGFLALAAPVARNFAERASEAIAQEMSNVMWSIARLKKTHPELKSIAEDLAPIVAANAHSMKPQEVANTVWAAGQLQLQLVDSAKEMMDACMRAARRSVESMQPQELANTWTGAALLGFRDEEWLRLVSAKVFRDGRTWSRRDLRLALPAIVWAQARVGFKSAEVLECATSRLGSGFGDVPDWGILALVWSYRELDGDGQHRDVVRRLEAKVAARGLTEGDVQRAAVSGPGDWD
;
A
#
# COMPACT_ATOMS: atom_id res chain seq x y z
N ARG A 1 9.19 -11.40 -31.47
CA ARG A 1 8.96 -11.46 -32.94
C ARG A 1 7.81 -10.55 -33.38
N ARG A 2 6.52 -10.93 -33.31
CA ARG A 2 5.41 -10.03 -33.76
C ARG A 2 5.40 -8.64 -33.11
N VAL A 3 5.72 -8.54 -31.81
CA VAL A 3 5.85 -7.25 -31.12
C VAL A 3 7.01 -6.42 -31.68
N GLN A 4 8.17 -7.04 -31.94
CA GLN A 4 9.36 -6.36 -32.47
C GLN A 4 9.11 -5.82 -33.88
N GLU A 5 8.46 -6.62 -34.72
CA GLU A 5 8.11 -6.23 -36.09
C GLU A 5 7.11 -5.06 -36.12
N ALA A 6 6.17 -5.01 -35.17
CA ALA A 6 5.15 -3.97 -35.11
C ALA A 6 5.58 -2.70 -34.35
N LEU A 7 6.61 -2.78 -33.49
CA LEU A 7 6.98 -1.71 -32.57
C LEU A 7 7.32 -0.38 -33.27
N PRO A 8 8.05 -0.34 -34.41
CA PRO A 8 8.38 0.92 -35.09
C PRO A 8 7.17 1.72 -35.56
N THR A 9 6.02 1.07 -35.79
CA THR A 9 4.78 1.69 -36.27
C THR A 9 3.65 1.64 -35.24
N MET A 10 3.95 1.21 -34.01
CA MET A 10 2.94 0.97 -32.98
C MET A 10 2.37 2.28 -32.44
N ASP A 11 1.05 2.39 -32.35
CA ASP A 11 0.40 3.54 -31.73
C ASP A 11 0.36 3.43 -30.20
N LYS A 12 -0.07 4.50 -29.53
CA LYS A 12 0.03 4.63 -28.07
C LYS A 12 -0.77 3.58 -27.33
N ARG A 13 -1.88 3.09 -27.91
CA ARG A 13 -2.79 2.17 -27.22
C ARG A 13 -2.19 0.78 -27.05
N PRO A 14 -1.78 0.05 -28.12
CA PRO A 14 -1.08 -1.23 -27.99
C PRO A 14 0.19 -1.12 -27.16
N LEU A 15 0.97 -0.04 -27.29
CA LEU A 15 2.20 0.14 -26.51
C LEU A 15 1.90 0.20 -25.01
N SER A 16 0.96 1.06 -24.58
CA SER A 16 0.56 1.15 -23.17
C SER A 16 0.01 -0.18 -22.63
N ASN A 17 -0.70 -0.95 -23.46
CA ASN A 17 -1.23 -2.26 -23.07
C ASN A 17 -0.12 -3.32 -22.93
N ILE A 18 0.91 -3.30 -23.78
CA ILE A 18 2.04 -4.23 -23.69
C ILE A 18 2.84 -3.97 -22.42
N VAL A 19 3.16 -2.70 -22.13
CA VAL A 19 3.87 -2.33 -20.89
C VAL A 19 3.04 -2.71 -19.67
N TRP A 20 1.74 -2.43 -19.68
CA TRP A 20 0.82 -2.90 -18.64
C TRP A 20 0.83 -4.41 -18.47
N ALA A 21 0.77 -5.17 -19.57
CA ALA A 21 0.79 -6.63 -19.56
C ALA A 21 2.11 -7.18 -18.99
N LEU A 22 3.25 -6.56 -19.29
CA LEU A 22 4.53 -6.91 -18.67
C LEU A 22 4.48 -6.71 -17.15
N GLY A 23 3.94 -5.58 -16.68
CA GLY A 23 3.73 -5.35 -15.24
C GLY A 23 2.81 -6.39 -14.59
N ALA A 24 1.75 -6.80 -15.29
CA ALA A 24 0.85 -7.85 -14.83
C ALA A 24 1.52 -9.23 -14.75
N LEU A 25 2.43 -9.55 -15.68
CA LEU A 25 3.22 -10.78 -15.70
C LEU A 25 4.25 -10.86 -14.55
N ASN A 26 4.63 -9.72 -13.95
CA ASN A 26 5.50 -9.63 -12.79
C ASN A 26 6.82 -10.40 -13.00
N LYS A 27 7.14 -11.42 -12.19
CA LYS A 27 8.34 -12.25 -12.33
C LYS A 27 8.53 -12.86 -13.73
N ASN A 28 7.43 -13.09 -14.47
CA ASN A 28 7.49 -13.64 -15.81
C ASN A 28 7.83 -12.58 -16.87
N ALA A 29 7.91 -11.30 -16.52
CA ALA A 29 8.34 -10.24 -17.44
C ALA A 29 9.79 -10.44 -17.91
N ALA A 30 10.62 -11.12 -17.13
CA ALA A 30 11.99 -11.49 -17.50
C ALA A 30 12.05 -12.39 -18.74
N LEU A 31 10.97 -13.15 -19.05
CA LEU A 31 10.87 -13.95 -20.27
C LEU A 31 10.85 -13.08 -21.55
N PHE A 32 10.57 -11.78 -21.40
CA PHE A 32 10.51 -10.81 -22.49
C PHE A 32 11.67 -9.81 -22.47
N ALA A 33 12.77 -10.13 -21.78
CA ALA A 33 13.92 -9.23 -21.61
C ALA A 33 14.46 -8.65 -22.94
N ALA A 34 14.44 -9.45 -24.01
CA ALA A 34 14.86 -9.01 -25.34
C ALA A 34 14.05 -7.83 -25.92
N LEU A 35 12.84 -7.55 -25.38
CA LEU A 35 11.97 -6.45 -25.81
C LEU A 35 12.11 -5.21 -24.92
N HIS A 36 12.73 -5.32 -23.76
CA HIS A 36 12.63 -4.28 -22.72
C HIS A 36 13.20 -2.95 -23.20
N LEU A 37 14.40 -2.95 -23.79
CA LEU A 37 15.05 -1.72 -24.27
C LEU A 37 14.20 -1.00 -25.32
N GLU A 38 13.73 -1.74 -26.33
CA GLU A 38 12.92 -1.16 -27.41
C GLU A 38 11.58 -0.62 -26.87
N LEU A 39 10.94 -1.33 -25.93
CA LEU A 39 9.69 -0.89 -25.30
C LEU A 39 9.88 0.35 -24.44
N ILE A 40 11.00 0.44 -23.70
CA ILE A 40 11.33 1.63 -22.92
C ILE A 40 11.54 2.83 -23.84
N GLU A 41 12.31 2.66 -24.92
CA GLU A 41 12.58 3.75 -25.88
C GLU A 41 11.29 4.22 -26.56
N ALA A 42 10.45 3.31 -27.05
CA ALA A 42 9.18 3.63 -27.66
C ALA A 42 8.24 4.33 -26.68
N THR A 43 8.16 3.84 -25.43
CA THR A 43 7.31 4.43 -24.39
C THR A 43 7.79 5.82 -24.00
N SER A 44 9.10 6.02 -23.89
CA SER A 44 9.68 7.32 -23.61
C SER A 44 9.36 8.33 -24.71
N LYS A 45 9.51 7.95 -25.99
CA LYS A 45 9.20 8.82 -27.14
C LYS A 45 7.73 9.22 -27.19
N MET A 46 6.84 8.28 -26.84
CA MET A 46 5.38 8.50 -26.91
C MET A 46 4.80 9.08 -25.62
N CYS A 47 5.61 9.26 -24.58
CA CYS A 47 5.17 9.70 -23.26
C CYS A 47 4.23 10.92 -23.29
N PRO A 48 4.55 12.02 -24.01
CA PRO A 48 3.70 13.21 -24.04
C PRO A 48 2.30 13.00 -24.65
N ALA A 49 2.11 11.91 -25.41
CA ALA A 49 0.86 11.61 -26.11
C ALA A 49 -0.08 10.68 -25.32
N PHE A 50 0.37 10.11 -24.20
CA PHE A 50 -0.45 9.23 -23.38
C PHE A 50 -1.54 10.01 -22.64
N SER A 51 -2.75 9.46 -22.62
CA SER A 51 -3.83 9.95 -21.74
C SER A 51 -3.52 9.66 -20.27
N ALA A 52 -4.26 10.28 -19.34
CA ALA A 52 -4.13 10.00 -17.90
C ALA A 52 -4.21 8.49 -17.58
N ARG A 53 -5.23 7.80 -18.11
CA ARG A 53 -5.37 6.34 -18.01
C ARG A 53 -4.14 5.54 -18.47
N GLN A 54 -3.56 5.91 -19.61
CA GLN A 54 -2.42 5.19 -20.17
C GLN A 54 -1.17 5.43 -19.32
N ALA A 55 -0.94 6.68 -18.88
CA ALA A 55 0.16 7.02 -17.98
C ALA A 55 0.03 6.30 -16.63
N ALA A 56 -1.17 6.26 -16.04
CA ALA A 56 -1.43 5.52 -14.81
C ALA A 56 -1.12 4.02 -14.94
N ASN A 57 -1.56 3.39 -16.02
CA ASN A 57 -1.28 1.98 -16.30
C ASN A 57 0.20 1.69 -16.49
N ILE A 58 0.92 2.57 -17.20
CA ILE A 58 2.36 2.44 -17.42
C ILE A 58 3.10 2.62 -16.09
N LEU A 59 2.78 3.64 -15.29
CA LEU A 59 3.45 3.89 -14.02
C LEU A 59 3.21 2.73 -13.02
N TRP A 60 2.00 2.17 -13.01
CA TRP A 60 1.68 0.96 -12.26
C TRP A 60 2.52 -0.24 -12.70
N ALA A 61 2.72 -0.42 -14.01
CA ALA A 61 3.59 -1.46 -14.51
C ALA A 61 5.06 -1.24 -14.11
N VAL A 62 5.57 -0.01 -14.23
CA VAL A 62 6.92 0.36 -13.80
C VAL A 62 7.14 0.03 -12.32
N ALA A 63 6.19 0.40 -11.44
CA ALA A 63 6.26 0.09 -10.01
C ALA A 63 6.26 -1.41 -9.70
N ARG A 64 5.60 -2.24 -10.52
CA ARG A 64 5.63 -3.71 -10.39
C ARG A 64 6.89 -4.34 -10.97
N LEU A 65 7.47 -3.74 -11.99
CA LEU A 65 8.66 -4.25 -12.67
C LEU A 65 9.96 -3.86 -11.96
N ARG A 66 9.92 -2.97 -10.96
CA ARG A 66 11.09 -2.39 -10.30
C ARG A 66 12.19 -3.39 -9.91
N ASP A 67 11.81 -4.59 -9.47
CA ASP A 67 12.74 -5.61 -8.93
C ASP A 67 13.16 -6.64 -10.01
N VAL A 68 12.39 -6.80 -11.09
CA VAL A 68 12.57 -7.85 -12.11
C VAL A 68 13.04 -7.33 -13.45
N ALA A 69 12.75 -6.07 -13.76
CA ALA A 69 13.14 -5.38 -14.99
C ALA A 69 13.42 -3.90 -14.68
N PRO A 70 14.47 -3.62 -13.88
CA PRO A 70 14.75 -2.28 -13.37
C PRO A 70 14.99 -1.24 -14.47
N GLY A 71 15.28 -1.63 -15.71
CA GLY A 71 15.37 -0.69 -16.84
C GLY A 71 14.10 0.16 -17.03
N PHE A 72 12.92 -0.38 -16.73
CA PHE A 72 11.65 0.35 -16.82
C PHE A 72 11.55 1.53 -15.83
N LEU A 73 12.39 1.56 -14.79
CA LEU A 73 12.47 2.66 -13.83
C LEU A 73 12.75 4.00 -14.51
N ALA A 74 13.47 4.02 -15.64
CA ALA A 74 13.73 5.23 -16.41
C ALA A 74 12.45 5.96 -16.89
N LEU A 75 11.30 5.25 -16.96
CA LEU A 75 10.02 5.82 -17.35
C LEU A 75 9.24 6.46 -16.18
N ALA A 76 9.62 6.20 -14.92
CA ALA A 76 8.82 6.59 -13.76
C ALA A 76 8.56 8.10 -13.69
N ALA A 77 9.63 8.90 -13.68
CA ALA A 77 9.54 10.36 -13.60
C ALA A 77 8.82 11.01 -14.81
N PRO A 78 9.16 10.72 -16.08
CA PRO A 78 8.46 11.34 -17.20
C PRO A 78 6.98 10.94 -17.27
N VAL A 79 6.64 9.68 -16.97
CA VAL A 79 5.24 9.21 -17.00
C VAL A 79 4.43 9.82 -15.85
N ALA A 80 4.99 9.93 -14.65
CA ALA A 80 4.34 10.58 -13.52
C ALA A 80 4.06 12.06 -13.79
N ARG A 81 5.00 12.79 -14.40
CA ARG A 81 4.78 14.19 -14.82
C ARG A 81 3.70 14.30 -15.89
N ASN A 82 3.73 13.45 -16.91
CA ASN A 82 2.69 13.42 -17.94
C ASN A 82 1.29 13.16 -17.35
N PHE A 83 1.20 12.28 -16.34
CA PHE A 83 -0.05 12.05 -15.61
C PHE A 83 -0.49 13.31 -14.85
N ALA A 84 0.40 13.95 -14.11
CA ALA A 84 0.09 15.14 -13.32
C ALA A 84 -0.50 16.28 -14.17
N GLU A 85 0.07 16.53 -15.35
CA GLU A 85 -0.45 17.51 -16.31
C GLU A 85 -1.88 17.24 -16.79
N ARG A 86 -2.34 15.97 -16.73
CA ARG A 86 -3.65 15.51 -17.21
C ARG A 86 -4.52 14.97 -16.08
N ALA A 87 -4.14 15.22 -14.84
CA ALA A 87 -4.74 14.61 -13.67
C ALA A 87 -6.24 14.95 -13.52
N SER A 88 -6.67 16.12 -14.00
CA SER A 88 -8.09 16.51 -14.02
C SER A 88 -8.99 15.61 -14.89
N GLU A 89 -8.42 14.86 -15.83
CA GLU A 89 -9.13 13.89 -16.67
C GLU A 89 -9.24 12.50 -16.03
N ALA A 90 -8.47 12.23 -14.98
CA ALA A 90 -8.32 10.91 -14.43
C ALA A 90 -9.46 10.54 -13.48
N ILE A 91 -9.89 9.29 -13.53
CA ILE A 91 -10.86 8.76 -12.57
C ILE A 91 -10.19 8.27 -11.28
N ALA A 92 -10.98 8.04 -10.23
CA ALA A 92 -10.55 7.56 -8.92
C ALA A 92 -9.57 6.35 -8.97
N GLN A 93 -9.85 5.37 -9.83
CA GLN A 93 -8.99 4.20 -10.00
C GLN A 93 -7.58 4.57 -10.48
N GLU A 94 -7.49 5.45 -11.48
CA GLU A 94 -6.22 5.88 -12.08
C GLU A 94 -5.38 6.68 -11.08
N MET A 95 -6.04 7.56 -10.32
CA MET A 95 -5.44 8.31 -9.22
C MET A 95 -4.85 7.39 -8.16
N SER A 96 -5.64 6.43 -7.68
CA SER A 96 -5.17 5.50 -6.65
C SER A 96 -3.99 4.65 -7.12
N ASN A 97 -3.99 4.24 -8.40
CA ASN A 97 -2.89 3.50 -9.01
C ASN A 97 -1.61 4.35 -9.08
N VAL A 98 -1.71 5.62 -9.46
CA VAL A 98 -0.56 6.53 -9.51
C VAL A 98 0.00 6.79 -8.11
N MET A 99 -0.85 7.10 -7.13
CA MET A 99 -0.43 7.28 -5.73
C MET A 99 0.30 6.03 -5.21
N TRP A 100 -0.28 4.85 -5.42
CA TRP A 100 0.34 3.57 -5.03
C TRP A 100 1.70 3.34 -5.73
N SER A 101 1.78 3.67 -7.02
CA SER A 101 3.00 3.48 -7.82
C SER A 101 4.13 4.40 -7.35
N ILE A 102 3.81 5.68 -7.09
CA ILE A 102 4.75 6.65 -6.52
C ILE A 102 5.28 6.15 -5.17
N ALA A 103 4.39 5.72 -4.27
CA ALA A 103 4.78 5.17 -2.98
C ALA A 103 5.68 3.93 -3.11
N ARG A 104 5.41 3.03 -4.07
CA ARG A 104 6.26 1.87 -4.37
C ARG A 104 7.63 2.24 -4.95
N LEU A 105 7.75 3.39 -5.58
CA LEU A 105 8.97 3.88 -6.21
C LEU A 105 9.75 4.86 -5.31
N LYS A 106 9.25 5.19 -4.11
CA LYS A 106 9.84 6.20 -3.20
C LYS A 106 11.33 6.03 -2.89
N LYS A 107 11.86 4.80 -2.89
CA LYS A 107 13.29 4.52 -2.65
C LYS A 107 14.16 4.81 -3.88
N THR A 108 13.64 4.58 -5.08
CA THR A 108 14.39 4.76 -6.35
C THR A 108 14.14 6.12 -6.99
N HIS A 109 12.97 6.71 -6.74
CA HIS A 109 12.56 8.02 -7.24
C HIS A 109 11.92 8.85 -6.10
N PRO A 110 12.71 9.27 -5.11
CA PRO A 110 12.19 10.08 -3.99
C PRO A 110 11.56 11.40 -4.47
N GLU A 111 11.98 11.93 -5.62
CA GLU A 111 11.44 13.15 -6.22
C GLU A 111 9.96 13.03 -6.63
N LEU A 112 9.43 11.81 -6.82
CA LEU A 112 8.01 11.63 -7.16
C LEU A 112 7.08 11.99 -6.00
N LYS A 113 7.61 12.15 -4.78
CA LYS A 113 6.82 12.59 -3.63
C LYS A 113 6.15 13.94 -3.89
N SER A 114 6.85 14.90 -4.51
CA SER A 114 6.27 16.22 -4.80
C SER A 114 5.09 16.11 -5.78
N ILE A 115 5.15 15.18 -6.73
CA ILE A 115 4.02 14.91 -7.64
C ILE A 115 2.81 14.37 -6.87
N ALA A 116 3.02 13.49 -5.89
CA ALA A 116 1.92 13.01 -5.05
C ALA A 116 1.30 14.13 -4.19
N GLU A 117 2.12 15.09 -3.74
CA GLU A 117 1.66 16.29 -3.02
C GLU A 117 0.83 17.19 -3.95
N ASP A 118 1.29 17.43 -5.17
CA ASP A 118 0.57 18.21 -6.19
C ASP A 118 -0.77 17.57 -6.61
N LEU A 119 -0.85 16.23 -6.56
CA LEU A 119 -2.07 15.49 -6.86
C LEU A 119 -3.11 15.52 -5.73
N ALA A 120 -2.71 15.88 -4.50
CA ALA A 120 -3.56 15.79 -3.31
C ALA A 120 -4.92 16.51 -3.44
N PRO A 121 -5.02 17.76 -3.99
CA PRO A 121 -6.32 18.42 -4.19
C PRO A 121 -7.26 17.64 -5.13
N ILE A 122 -6.71 17.05 -6.19
CA ILE A 122 -7.50 16.33 -7.20
C ILE A 122 -7.97 14.99 -6.62
N VAL A 123 -7.11 14.32 -5.85
CA VAL A 123 -7.46 13.11 -5.10
C VAL A 123 -8.57 13.42 -4.09
N ALA A 124 -8.47 14.51 -3.33
CA ALA A 124 -9.48 14.94 -2.38
C ALA A 124 -10.86 15.15 -3.06
N ALA A 125 -10.87 15.84 -4.20
CA ALA A 125 -12.09 16.09 -4.98
C ALA A 125 -12.74 14.78 -5.48
N ASN A 126 -11.94 13.77 -5.83
CA ASN A 126 -12.41 12.50 -6.37
C ASN A 126 -12.64 11.40 -5.29
N ALA A 127 -12.22 11.62 -4.04
CA ALA A 127 -12.30 10.61 -2.98
C ALA A 127 -13.72 10.06 -2.75
N HIS A 128 -14.75 10.84 -3.05
CA HIS A 128 -16.13 10.41 -2.88
C HIS A 128 -16.56 9.27 -3.84
N SER A 129 -15.91 9.14 -5.00
CA SER A 129 -16.19 8.11 -6.01
C SER A 129 -15.27 6.90 -5.90
N MET A 130 -14.31 6.93 -4.97
CA MET A 130 -13.37 5.83 -4.76
C MET A 130 -14.06 4.57 -4.23
N LYS A 131 -13.68 3.43 -4.81
CA LYS A 131 -13.99 2.10 -4.28
C LYS A 131 -13.12 1.78 -3.05
N PRO A 132 -13.52 0.83 -2.19
CA PRO A 132 -12.74 0.34 -1.05
C PRO A 132 -11.23 0.21 -1.28
N GLN A 133 -10.84 -0.52 -2.33
CA GLN A 133 -9.44 -0.74 -2.68
C GLN A 133 -8.70 0.55 -3.05
N GLU A 134 -9.37 1.48 -3.73
CA GLU A 134 -8.79 2.74 -4.22
C GLU A 134 -8.51 3.68 -3.04
N VAL A 135 -9.42 3.73 -2.06
CA VAL A 135 -9.21 4.44 -0.79
C VAL A 135 -8.02 3.84 -0.04
N ALA A 136 -8.01 2.51 0.13
CA ALA A 136 -6.96 1.83 0.87
C ALA A 136 -5.57 2.03 0.24
N ASN A 137 -5.47 1.95 -1.08
CA ASN A 137 -4.22 2.21 -1.81
C ASN A 137 -3.75 3.65 -1.65
N THR A 138 -4.67 4.61 -1.72
CA THR A 138 -4.36 6.05 -1.61
C THR A 138 -3.88 6.41 -0.20
N VAL A 139 -4.59 5.96 0.84
CA VAL A 139 -4.21 6.20 2.24
C VAL A 139 -2.89 5.50 2.59
N TRP A 140 -2.72 4.26 2.13
CA TRP A 140 -1.44 3.54 2.29
C TRP A 140 -0.30 4.30 1.61
N ALA A 141 -0.50 4.78 0.38
CA ALA A 141 0.52 5.55 -0.34
C ALA A 141 0.90 6.84 0.40
N ALA A 142 -0.08 7.58 0.92
CA ALA A 142 0.17 8.79 1.69
C ALA A 142 1.06 8.50 2.93
N GLY A 143 0.74 7.43 3.68
CA GLY A 143 1.55 6.99 4.81
C GLY A 143 2.95 6.54 4.43
N GLN A 144 3.09 5.81 3.34
CA GLN A 144 4.39 5.35 2.84
C GLN A 144 5.28 6.50 2.38
N LEU A 145 4.70 7.56 1.83
CA LEU A 145 5.39 8.77 1.39
C LEU A 145 5.65 9.77 2.53
N GLN A 146 5.08 9.52 3.72
CA GLN A 146 5.15 10.44 4.86
C GLN A 146 4.71 11.85 4.44
N LEU A 147 3.56 11.94 3.75
CA LEU A 147 2.99 13.22 3.33
C LEU A 147 2.70 14.07 4.57
N GLN A 148 3.13 15.31 4.55
CA GLN A 148 2.89 16.22 5.67
C GLN A 148 1.41 16.57 5.68
N LEU A 149 0.73 16.35 6.80
CA LEU A 149 -0.71 16.60 6.95
C LEU A 149 -1.02 18.08 7.14
N VAL A 150 -0.63 18.87 6.15
CA VAL A 150 -0.90 20.30 6.02
C VAL A 150 -1.69 20.54 4.75
N ASP A 151 -2.53 21.59 4.75
CA ASP A 151 -3.29 22.06 3.59
C ASP A 151 -3.95 20.91 2.80
N SER A 152 -3.61 20.79 1.51
CA SER A 152 -4.24 19.83 0.59
C SER A 152 -4.01 18.36 0.94
N ALA A 153 -2.89 18.00 1.55
CA ALA A 153 -2.65 16.61 1.97
C ALA A 153 -3.54 16.23 3.15
N LYS A 154 -3.81 17.17 4.06
CA LYS A 154 -4.80 16.96 5.13
C LYS A 154 -6.22 16.83 4.57
N GLU A 155 -6.61 17.71 3.64
CA GLU A 155 -7.92 17.65 2.98
C GLU A 155 -8.13 16.31 2.25
N MET A 156 -7.10 15.83 1.55
CA MET A 156 -7.08 14.52 0.90
C MET A 156 -7.31 13.40 1.91
N MET A 157 -6.57 13.40 3.03
CA MET A 157 -6.72 12.40 4.08
C MET A 157 -8.12 12.43 4.70
N ASP A 158 -8.64 13.60 5.04
CA ASP A 158 -9.99 13.75 5.58
C ASP A 158 -11.05 13.22 4.59
N ALA A 159 -10.89 13.50 3.29
CA ALA A 159 -11.81 13.03 2.24
C ALA A 159 -11.74 11.51 2.04
N CYS A 160 -10.53 10.94 1.98
CA CYS A 160 -10.31 9.50 1.87
C CYS A 160 -10.85 8.76 3.09
N MET A 161 -10.62 9.27 4.30
CA MET A 161 -11.12 8.63 5.53
C MET A 161 -12.65 8.70 5.62
N ARG A 162 -13.28 9.81 5.19
CA ARG A 162 -14.74 9.85 5.01
C ARG A 162 -15.24 8.76 4.05
N ALA A 163 -14.54 8.54 2.93
CA ALA A 163 -14.89 7.47 1.98
C ALA A 163 -14.67 6.06 2.56
N ALA A 164 -13.60 5.87 3.33
CA ALA A 164 -13.32 4.62 4.04
C ALA A 164 -14.47 4.27 5.01
N ARG A 165 -14.92 5.23 5.83
CA ARG A 165 -16.01 5.01 6.78
C ARG A 165 -17.33 4.62 6.11
N ARG A 166 -17.68 5.25 4.97
CA ARG A 166 -18.88 4.89 4.20
C ARG A 166 -18.82 3.48 3.60
N SER A 167 -17.62 2.94 3.40
CA SER A 167 -17.40 1.66 2.69
C SER A 167 -16.80 0.57 3.56
N VAL A 168 -16.63 0.81 4.87
CA VAL A 168 -15.97 -0.11 5.81
C VAL A 168 -16.56 -1.52 5.76
N GLU A 169 -17.88 -1.64 5.54
CA GLU A 169 -18.55 -2.93 5.51
C GLU A 169 -18.19 -3.81 4.31
N SER A 170 -17.88 -3.19 3.16
CA SER A 170 -17.46 -3.91 1.96
C SER A 170 -15.95 -4.09 1.86
N MET A 171 -15.18 -3.39 2.70
CA MET A 171 -13.73 -3.49 2.72
C MET A 171 -13.26 -4.89 3.09
N GLN A 172 -12.34 -5.41 2.29
CA GLN A 172 -11.64 -6.66 2.55
C GLN A 172 -10.58 -6.48 3.65
N PRO A 173 -10.13 -7.56 4.32
CA PRO A 173 -9.17 -7.47 5.42
C PRO A 173 -7.89 -6.70 5.06
N GLN A 174 -7.35 -6.93 3.85
CA GLN A 174 -6.18 -6.22 3.37
C GLN A 174 -6.43 -4.71 3.19
N GLU A 175 -7.63 -4.32 2.78
CA GLU A 175 -8.00 -2.92 2.58
C GLU A 175 -8.12 -2.21 3.93
N LEU A 176 -8.73 -2.87 4.94
CA LEU A 176 -8.77 -2.35 6.31
C LEU A 176 -7.36 -2.13 6.86
N ALA A 177 -6.48 -3.12 6.69
CA ALA A 177 -5.09 -3.06 7.13
C ALA A 177 -4.32 -1.93 6.44
N ASN A 178 -4.43 -1.81 5.11
CA ASN A 178 -3.74 -0.79 4.33
C ASN A 178 -4.19 0.63 4.71
N THR A 179 -5.50 0.86 4.81
CA THR A 179 -6.05 2.15 5.22
C THR A 179 -5.56 2.53 6.62
N TRP A 180 -5.67 1.63 7.59
CA TRP A 180 -5.29 1.96 8.96
C TRP A 180 -3.78 2.14 9.12
N THR A 181 -2.98 1.28 8.51
CA THR A 181 -1.51 1.42 8.51
C THR A 181 -1.08 2.75 7.89
N GLY A 182 -1.67 3.13 6.76
CA GLY A 182 -1.38 4.39 6.08
C GLY A 182 -1.69 5.61 6.96
N ALA A 183 -2.88 5.63 7.57
CA ALA A 183 -3.27 6.68 8.51
C ALA A 183 -2.35 6.74 9.74
N ALA A 184 -2.04 5.58 10.35
CA ALA A 184 -1.19 5.48 11.54
C ALA A 184 0.27 5.89 11.27
N LEU A 185 0.79 5.64 10.06
CA LEU A 185 2.11 6.12 9.64
C LEU A 185 2.20 7.66 9.60
N LEU A 186 1.07 8.35 9.41
CA LEU A 186 0.98 9.81 9.43
C LEU A 186 0.54 10.36 10.80
N GLY A 187 0.32 9.50 11.79
CA GLY A 187 -0.29 9.89 13.07
C GLY A 187 -1.75 10.38 12.94
N PHE A 188 -2.43 10.07 11.82
CA PHE A 188 -3.80 10.48 11.57
C PHE A 188 -4.76 9.61 12.39
N ARG A 189 -5.44 10.22 13.37
CA ARG A 189 -6.39 9.54 14.27
C ARG A 189 -7.83 9.88 13.89
N ASP A 190 -8.60 8.87 13.52
CA ASP A 190 -10.03 8.98 13.20
C ASP A 190 -10.86 8.05 14.10
N GLU A 191 -11.43 8.61 15.16
CA GLU A 191 -12.19 7.85 16.18
C GLU A 191 -13.35 7.04 15.61
N GLU A 192 -14.03 7.55 14.59
CA GLU A 192 -15.14 6.85 13.98
C GLU A 192 -14.65 5.64 13.18
N TRP A 193 -13.57 5.81 12.40
CA TRP A 193 -12.89 4.71 11.73
C TRP A 193 -12.42 3.64 12.72
N LEU A 194 -11.77 4.05 13.82
CA LEU A 194 -11.25 3.15 14.85
C LEU A 194 -12.36 2.24 15.42
N ARG A 195 -13.51 2.82 15.77
CA ARG A 195 -14.67 2.05 16.24
C ARG A 195 -15.25 1.12 15.17
N LEU A 196 -15.43 1.61 13.95
CA LEU A 196 -16.02 0.83 12.85
C LEU A 196 -15.16 -0.39 12.49
N VAL A 197 -13.84 -0.20 12.36
CA VAL A 197 -12.92 -1.29 12.05
C VAL A 197 -12.85 -2.29 13.20
N SER A 198 -12.79 -1.82 14.45
CA SER A 198 -12.75 -2.72 15.61
C SER A 198 -13.99 -3.62 15.68
N ALA A 199 -15.19 -3.04 15.49
CA ALA A 199 -16.44 -3.79 15.45
C ALA A 199 -16.47 -4.80 14.28
N LYS A 200 -16.00 -4.40 13.10
CA LYS A 200 -15.92 -5.28 11.93
C LYS A 200 -14.94 -6.44 12.14
N VAL A 201 -13.74 -6.17 12.67
CA VAL A 201 -12.74 -7.20 12.99
C VAL A 201 -13.28 -8.19 14.00
N PHE A 202 -13.97 -7.71 15.04
CA PHE A 202 -14.60 -8.58 16.03
C PHE A 202 -15.65 -9.51 15.41
N ARG A 203 -16.56 -8.95 14.60
CA ARG A 203 -17.69 -9.67 14.01
C ARG A 203 -17.25 -10.64 12.90
N ASP A 204 -16.36 -10.19 12.03
CA ASP A 204 -16.02 -10.86 10.77
C ASP A 204 -14.68 -11.62 10.86
N GLY A 205 -13.79 -11.29 11.81
CA GLY A 205 -12.46 -11.90 11.91
C GLY A 205 -12.49 -13.43 12.08
N ARG A 206 -13.60 -13.99 12.56
CA ARG A 206 -13.80 -15.46 12.61
C ARG A 206 -13.96 -16.11 11.23
N THR A 207 -14.45 -15.37 10.23
CA THR A 207 -14.69 -15.86 8.86
C THR A 207 -13.54 -15.54 7.90
N TRP A 208 -12.58 -14.71 8.31
CA TRP A 208 -11.43 -14.36 7.50
C TRP A 208 -10.57 -15.59 7.17
N SER A 209 -10.04 -15.63 5.96
CA SER A 209 -9.15 -16.71 5.55
C SER A 209 -7.87 -16.70 6.38
N ARG A 210 -7.18 -17.85 6.48
CA ARG A 210 -5.89 -17.91 7.19
C ARG A 210 -4.86 -16.93 6.62
N ARG A 211 -4.89 -16.73 5.30
CA ARG A 211 -4.05 -15.75 4.61
C ARG A 211 -4.37 -14.32 5.04
N ASP A 212 -5.64 -13.97 5.16
CA ASP A 212 -6.03 -12.63 5.58
C ASP A 212 -5.66 -12.38 7.04
N LEU A 213 -5.92 -13.35 7.92
CA LEU A 213 -5.56 -13.26 9.34
C LEU A 213 -4.07 -12.96 9.51
N ARG A 214 -3.19 -13.76 8.89
CA ARG A 214 -1.72 -13.65 9.09
C ARG A 214 -1.09 -12.39 8.48
N LEU A 215 -1.80 -11.69 7.58
CA LEU A 215 -1.30 -10.48 6.91
C LEU A 215 -1.96 -9.21 7.44
N ALA A 216 -3.28 -9.21 7.62
CA ALA A 216 -4.04 -8.02 7.98
C ALA A 216 -4.07 -7.76 9.49
N LEU A 217 -4.27 -8.78 10.33
CA LEU A 217 -4.41 -8.56 11.78
C LEU A 217 -3.18 -7.96 12.44
N PRO A 218 -1.92 -8.42 12.16
CA PRO A 218 -0.74 -7.77 12.72
C PRO A 218 -0.68 -6.28 12.38
N ALA A 219 -1.05 -5.91 11.14
CA ALA A 219 -1.04 -4.52 10.71
C ALA A 219 -2.13 -3.68 11.37
N ILE A 220 -3.32 -4.24 11.57
CA ILE A 220 -4.42 -3.59 12.29
C ILE A 220 -4.05 -3.39 13.78
N VAL A 221 -3.50 -4.42 14.43
CA VAL A 221 -3.04 -4.34 15.82
C VAL A 221 -1.91 -3.31 15.99
N TRP A 222 -0.99 -3.26 15.04
CA TRP A 222 0.07 -2.26 14.99
C TRP A 222 -0.45 -0.84 14.80
N ALA A 223 -1.39 -0.66 13.87
CA ALA A 223 -1.93 0.65 13.56
C ALA A 223 -2.70 1.24 14.74
N GLN A 224 -3.43 0.43 15.52
CA GLN A 224 -4.10 0.92 16.74
C GLN A 224 -3.10 1.33 17.83
N ALA A 225 -2.06 0.53 18.07
CA ALA A 225 -1.03 0.84 19.06
C ALA A 225 -0.32 2.15 18.72
N ARG A 226 0.01 2.35 17.44
CA ARG A 226 0.72 3.53 16.96
C ARG A 226 -0.06 4.84 17.10
N VAL A 227 -1.39 4.80 17.12
CA VAL A 227 -2.23 5.99 17.36
C VAL A 227 -2.74 6.09 18.81
N GLY A 228 -2.24 5.24 19.71
CA GLY A 228 -2.64 5.21 21.11
C GLY A 228 -4.12 4.84 21.31
N PHE A 229 -4.62 3.88 20.53
CA PHE A 229 -5.98 3.34 20.64
C PHE A 229 -5.93 1.87 21.03
N LYS A 230 -6.63 1.49 22.10
CA LYS A 230 -6.75 0.09 22.58
C LYS A 230 -8.17 -0.41 22.33
N SER A 231 -8.34 -1.30 21.34
CA SER A 231 -9.51 -2.17 21.22
C SER A 231 -9.17 -3.56 21.75
N ALA A 232 -9.83 -3.92 22.85
CA ALA A 232 -9.74 -5.27 23.42
C ALA A 232 -10.21 -6.32 22.42
N GLU A 233 -11.24 -6.00 21.62
CA GLU A 233 -11.82 -6.89 20.63
C GLU A 233 -10.82 -7.27 19.52
N VAL A 234 -10.04 -6.29 19.04
CA VAL A 234 -9.00 -6.54 18.04
C VAL A 234 -7.85 -7.36 18.64
N LEU A 235 -7.44 -7.07 19.86
CA LEU A 235 -6.38 -7.83 20.56
C LEU A 235 -6.82 -9.27 20.87
N GLU A 236 -8.07 -9.48 21.26
CA GLU A 236 -8.64 -10.81 21.49
C GLU A 236 -8.76 -11.58 20.16
N CYS A 237 -9.20 -10.92 19.09
CA CYS A 237 -9.24 -11.51 17.76
C CYS A 237 -7.84 -11.96 17.31
N ALA A 238 -6.82 -11.11 17.44
CA ALA A 238 -5.45 -11.49 17.09
C ALA A 238 -4.94 -12.69 17.93
N THR A 239 -5.17 -12.66 19.26
CA THR A 239 -4.76 -13.74 20.17
C THR A 239 -5.41 -15.07 19.84
N SER A 240 -6.73 -15.06 19.63
CA SER A 240 -7.52 -16.27 19.42
C SER A 240 -7.37 -16.84 18.00
N ARG A 241 -7.23 -15.97 16.99
CA ARG A 241 -7.28 -16.38 15.57
C ARG A 241 -5.92 -16.64 14.96
N LEU A 242 -4.84 -15.99 15.39
CA LEU A 242 -3.49 -16.29 14.89
C LEU A 242 -2.92 -17.59 15.47
N GLY A 243 -3.60 -18.20 16.44
CA GLY A 243 -3.25 -19.49 17.03
C GLY A 243 -2.07 -19.38 18.00
N SER A 244 -1.74 -20.50 18.65
CA SER A 244 -0.75 -20.51 19.73
C SER A 244 0.70 -20.25 19.27
N GLY A 245 1.05 -20.64 18.05
CA GLY A 245 2.44 -20.65 17.58
C GLY A 245 2.86 -19.53 16.62
N PHE A 246 1.91 -18.72 16.14
CA PHE A 246 2.13 -17.65 15.13
C PHE A 246 3.00 -18.09 13.93
N GLY A 247 3.00 -19.40 13.60
CA GLY A 247 4.04 -20.01 12.79
C GLY A 247 4.14 -19.46 11.37
N ASP A 248 2.99 -19.12 10.79
CA ASP A 248 2.78 -18.64 9.43
C ASP A 248 2.66 -17.11 9.31
N VAL A 249 2.73 -16.39 10.44
CA VAL A 249 2.79 -14.92 10.45
C VAL A 249 4.18 -14.49 10.00
N PRO A 250 4.32 -13.58 9.02
CA PRO A 250 5.63 -13.07 8.58
C PRO A 250 6.41 -12.39 9.71
N ASP A 251 7.72 -12.23 9.54
CA ASP A 251 8.61 -11.66 10.57
C ASP A 251 8.18 -10.28 11.03
N TRP A 252 7.89 -9.38 10.09
CA TRP A 252 7.34 -8.06 10.42
C TRP A 252 6.07 -8.17 11.26
N GLY A 253 5.17 -9.10 10.94
CA GLY A 253 3.93 -9.29 11.69
C GLY A 253 4.18 -9.75 13.13
N ILE A 254 5.14 -10.64 13.37
CA ILE A 254 5.52 -11.05 14.73
C ILE A 254 6.07 -9.87 15.52
N LEU A 255 7.00 -9.13 14.93
CA LEU A 255 7.66 -7.99 15.57
C LEU A 255 6.67 -6.86 15.88
N ALA A 256 5.80 -6.56 14.92
CA ALA A 256 4.74 -5.59 15.07
C ALA A 256 3.78 -5.98 16.21
N LEU A 257 3.40 -7.25 16.31
CA LEU A 257 2.57 -7.74 17.41
C LEU A 257 3.29 -7.62 18.77
N VAL A 258 4.55 -8.03 18.89
CA VAL A 258 5.32 -7.88 20.15
C VAL A 258 5.29 -6.44 20.63
N TRP A 259 5.66 -5.50 19.76
CA TRP A 259 5.66 -4.09 20.08
C TRP A 259 4.26 -3.61 20.49
N SER A 260 3.24 -3.91 19.66
CA SER A 260 1.88 -3.44 19.89
C SER A 260 1.28 -3.93 21.19
N TYR A 261 1.47 -5.20 21.54
CA TYR A 261 0.99 -5.72 22.82
C TYR A 261 1.72 -5.06 23.97
N ARG A 262 3.05 -4.84 23.90
CA ARG A 262 3.78 -4.13 24.97
C ARG A 262 3.27 -2.70 25.18
N GLU A 263 2.96 -1.98 24.10
CA GLU A 263 2.41 -0.61 24.18
C GLU A 263 0.98 -0.58 24.74
N LEU A 264 0.17 -1.60 24.47
CA LEU A 264 -1.25 -1.64 24.84
C LEU A 264 -1.55 -2.40 26.15
N ASP A 265 -0.63 -3.26 26.61
CA ASP A 265 -0.78 -4.16 27.76
C ASP A 265 -0.35 -3.50 29.10
N GLY A 266 -0.80 -2.27 29.34
CA GLY A 266 -0.51 -1.54 30.59
C GLY A 266 -1.08 -2.21 31.87
N ASP A 267 -2.01 -3.15 31.72
CA ASP A 267 -2.65 -3.92 32.79
C ASP A 267 -2.08 -5.36 32.91
N GLY A 268 -1.23 -5.79 31.97
CA GLY A 268 -0.57 -7.10 31.98
C GLY A 268 -1.49 -8.29 31.70
N GLN A 269 -2.66 -8.06 31.08
CA GLN A 269 -3.61 -9.10 30.68
C GLN A 269 -3.07 -9.98 29.53
N HIS A 270 -2.15 -9.46 28.72
CA HIS A 270 -1.62 -10.14 27.55
C HIS A 270 -0.19 -10.66 27.71
N ARG A 271 0.34 -10.70 28.95
CA ARG A 271 1.71 -11.18 29.25
C ARG A 271 2.06 -12.54 28.66
N ASP A 272 1.14 -13.49 28.66
CA ASP A 272 1.37 -14.82 28.08
C ASP A 272 1.48 -14.78 26.54
N VAL A 273 0.72 -13.90 25.90
CA VAL A 273 0.76 -13.67 24.45
C VAL A 273 2.11 -13.04 24.07
N VAL A 274 2.53 -12.02 24.82
CA VAL A 274 3.83 -11.35 24.64
C VAL A 274 4.97 -12.37 24.77
N ARG A 275 4.98 -13.18 25.85
CA ARG A 275 6.01 -14.22 26.06
C ARG A 275 6.11 -15.20 24.88
N ARG A 276 4.98 -15.61 24.32
CA ARG A 276 4.94 -16.51 23.16
C ARG A 276 5.45 -15.85 21.88
N LEU A 277 5.11 -14.58 21.66
CA LEU A 277 5.61 -13.81 20.52
C LEU A 277 7.13 -13.58 20.64
N GLU A 278 7.63 -13.24 21.82
CA GLU A 278 9.07 -13.09 22.11
C GLU A 278 9.84 -14.39 21.90
N ALA A 279 9.31 -15.52 22.37
CA ALA A 279 9.88 -16.83 22.07
C ALA A 279 9.94 -17.09 20.56
N LYS A 280 8.96 -16.61 19.79
CA LYS A 280 8.95 -16.71 18.32
C LYS A 280 9.98 -15.80 17.66
N VAL A 281 10.15 -14.57 18.16
CA VAL A 281 11.22 -13.64 17.73
C VAL A 281 12.58 -14.30 17.92
N ALA A 282 12.86 -14.82 19.12
CA ALA A 282 14.12 -15.52 19.43
C ALA A 282 14.33 -16.76 18.54
N ALA A 283 13.29 -17.57 18.35
CA ALA A 283 13.37 -18.77 17.51
C ALA A 283 13.63 -18.47 16.01
N ARG A 284 13.34 -17.24 15.55
CA ARG A 284 13.63 -16.79 14.19
C ARG A 284 14.95 -16.01 14.07
N GLY A 285 15.71 -15.89 15.16
CA GLY A 285 16.96 -15.11 15.18
C GLY A 285 16.76 -13.60 15.03
N LEU A 286 15.55 -13.11 15.31
CA LEU A 286 15.21 -11.69 15.27
C LEU A 286 15.59 -11.03 16.61
N THR A 287 15.81 -9.72 16.60
CA THR A 287 16.36 -8.97 17.74
C THR A 287 15.38 -7.94 18.29
N GLU A 288 15.66 -7.40 19.48
CA GLU A 288 14.92 -6.24 20.00
C GLU A 288 15.07 -5.01 19.08
N GLY A 289 16.21 -4.85 18.41
CA GLY A 289 16.40 -3.81 17.40
C GLY A 289 15.42 -3.96 16.22
N ASP A 290 15.04 -5.18 15.86
CA ASP A 290 14.03 -5.46 14.83
C ASP A 290 12.62 -5.10 15.30
N VAL A 291 12.31 -5.31 16.60
CA VAL A 291 11.05 -4.87 17.22
C VAL A 291 10.93 -3.35 17.15
N GLN A 292 11.99 -2.62 17.54
CA GLN A 292 12.01 -1.15 17.49
C GLN A 292 11.94 -0.62 16.06
N ARG A 293 12.54 -1.31 15.09
CA ARG A 293 12.40 -0.98 13.67
C ARG A 293 10.97 -1.15 13.18
N ALA A 294 10.29 -2.25 13.57
CA ALA A 294 8.90 -2.50 13.21
C ALA A 294 7.94 -1.48 13.86
N ALA A 295 8.28 -0.92 15.02
CA ALA A 295 7.49 0.12 15.68
C ALA A 295 7.31 1.40 14.83
N VAL A 296 8.31 1.76 14.02
CA VAL A 296 8.34 3.01 13.23
C VAL A 296 8.07 2.80 11.74
N SER A 297 7.91 1.56 11.28
CA SER A 297 7.78 1.25 9.86
C SER A 297 6.67 0.24 9.61
N GLY A 298 5.84 0.52 8.60
CA GLY A 298 4.76 -0.37 8.20
C GLY A 298 5.27 -1.61 7.44
N PRO A 299 4.38 -2.55 7.09
CA PRO A 299 4.75 -3.78 6.39
C PRO A 299 5.37 -3.50 5.03
N GLY A 300 4.97 -2.41 4.36
CA GLY A 300 5.47 -2.04 3.03
C GLY A 300 6.94 -1.62 2.96
N ASP A 301 7.57 -1.34 4.11
CA ASP A 301 8.99 -0.98 4.20
C ASP A 301 9.92 -2.20 4.43
N TRP A 302 9.33 -3.36 4.75
CA TRP A 302 10.01 -4.62 5.08
C TRP A 302 10.05 -5.63 3.94
N ASP A 303 9.39 -5.31 2.81
CA ASP A 303 9.45 -6.04 1.54
C ASP A 303 10.75 -5.75 0.75
#